data_AF-A0A838EU54-F1
#
_entry.id   AF-A0A838EU54-F1
#
_cell.length_a   1.000
_cell.length_b   1.000
_cell.length_c   1.000
_cell.angle_alpha   90.00
_cell.angle_beta   90.00
_cell.angle_gamma   90.00
#
_symmetry.space_group_name_H-M   'P 1'
#
loop_
_entity.id
_entity.type
_entity.pdbx_description
1 polymer ?
#
loop_
_entity_poly.entity_id
_entity_poly.type
_entity_poly.pdbx_seq_one_letter_code
_entity_poly.pdbx_strand_id
1 'polypeptide(L)'
;MTVIPSDQHITYQLQYRKCGKASCSTCRNGQGHGPYWYAYWREGSRLRSGYIGKIHPHLQGQVTPPTNTVPTLSGPLQTDQTEQKQAAGILHNREAHSSNRGLIETARH
;
A
#
# COMPACT_ATOMS: atom_id res chain seq x y z
N MET A 1 3.57 -4.37 24.35
CA MET A 1 4.54 -4.03 23.30
C MET A 1 5.92 -4.11 23.93
N THR A 2 6.88 -4.79 23.31
CA THR A 2 8.23 -4.93 23.91
C THR A 2 8.94 -3.58 23.88
N VAL A 3 9.43 -3.12 25.02
CA VAL A 3 10.29 -1.92 25.08
C VAL A 3 11.68 -2.31 24.59
N ILE A 4 12.16 -1.63 23.55
CA ILE A 4 13.51 -1.85 22.99
C ILE A 4 14.47 -0.92 23.75
N PRO A 5 15.52 -1.45 24.40
CA PRO A 5 16.48 -0.62 25.11
C PRO A 5 17.28 0.25 24.14
N SER A 6 17.54 1.50 24.52
CA SER A 6 18.35 2.45 23.73
C SER A 6 19.82 2.45 24.11
N ASP A 7 20.17 1.91 25.27
CA ASP A 7 21.52 1.84 25.85
C ASP A 7 22.31 0.57 25.48
N GLN A 8 21.70 -0.35 24.73
CA GLN A 8 22.29 -1.63 24.36
C GLN A 8 22.60 -1.71 22.87
N HIS A 9 23.49 -2.65 22.50
CA HIS A 9 23.72 -2.97 21.10
C HIS A 9 22.51 -3.69 20.50
N ILE A 10 21.83 -3.03 19.57
CA ILE A 10 20.65 -3.55 18.87
C ILE A 10 21.02 -3.94 17.44
N THR A 11 20.67 -5.17 17.05
CA THR A 11 20.72 -5.61 15.65
C THR A 11 19.33 -5.58 15.06
N TYR A 12 19.17 -4.92 13.92
CA TYR A 12 17.91 -4.83 13.19
C TYR A 12 17.90 -5.80 12.00
N GLN A 13 16.81 -6.54 11.83
CA GLN A 13 16.64 -7.46 10.71
C GLN A 13 15.23 -7.43 10.14
N LEU A 14 15.14 -7.51 8.81
CA LEU A 14 13.89 -7.66 8.06
C LEU A 14 13.43 -9.11 8.07
N GLN A 15 12.17 -9.36 8.40
CA GLN A 15 11.58 -10.69 8.45
C GLN A 15 10.17 -10.74 7.87
N TYR A 16 9.90 -11.81 7.12
CA TYR A 16 8.56 -12.16 6.68
C TYR A 16 7.87 -13.04 7.73
N ARG A 17 6.54 -12.91 7.85
CA ARG A 17 5.71 -13.66 8.80
C ARG A 17 4.53 -14.32 8.12
N LYS A 18 4.32 -15.59 8.43
CA LYS A 18 3.11 -16.32 8.02
C LYS A 18 1.98 -16.00 8.99
N CYS A 19 0.81 -15.65 8.48
CA CYS A 19 -0.36 -15.32 9.31
C CYS A 19 -1.13 -16.55 9.82
N GLY A 20 -0.76 -17.76 9.39
CA GLY A 20 -1.40 -19.02 9.80
C GLY A 20 -2.77 -19.30 9.16
N LYS A 21 -3.35 -18.36 8.42
CA LYS A 21 -4.63 -18.57 7.74
C LYS A 21 -4.46 -19.45 6.51
N ALA A 22 -5.19 -20.56 6.46
CA ALA A 22 -5.14 -21.50 5.34
C ALA A 22 -5.49 -20.82 4.00
N SER A 23 -6.46 -19.89 4.00
CA SER A 23 -6.89 -19.15 2.80
C SER A 23 -5.96 -18.03 2.35
N CYS A 24 -4.86 -17.77 3.05
CA CYS A 24 -3.96 -16.67 2.69
C CYS A 24 -3.09 -17.04 1.48
N SER A 25 -3.42 -16.50 0.31
CA SER A 25 -2.64 -16.68 -0.93
C SER A 25 -1.21 -16.13 -0.81
N THR A 26 -1.02 -14.97 -0.17
CA THR A 26 0.31 -14.37 0.08
C THR A 26 1.23 -15.30 0.87
N CYS A 27 0.70 -15.98 1.89
CA CYS A 27 1.48 -16.92 2.70
C CYS A 27 1.67 -18.29 2.03
N ARG A 28 0.74 -18.69 1.15
CA ARG A 28 0.79 -19.97 0.44
C ARG A 28 1.77 -19.92 -0.74
N ASN A 29 1.74 -18.82 -1.49
CA ASN A 29 2.46 -18.70 -2.77
C ASN A 29 3.78 -17.93 -2.64
N GLY A 30 4.10 -17.40 -1.45
CA GLY A 30 5.27 -16.54 -1.23
C GLY A 30 5.87 -16.64 0.17
N GLN A 31 6.75 -15.69 0.49
CA GLN A 31 7.50 -15.67 1.75
C GLN A 31 6.63 -15.35 2.99
N GLY A 32 5.39 -14.91 2.78
CA GLY A 32 4.48 -14.43 3.84
C GLY A 32 4.36 -12.92 3.84
N HIS A 33 3.76 -12.38 4.90
CA HIS A 33 3.58 -10.94 5.06
C HIS A 33 4.87 -10.28 5.51
N GLY A 34 5.20 -9.15 4.91
CA GLY A 34 6.38 -8.38 5.25
C GLY A 34 7.10 -7.89 3.99
N PRO A 35 8.38 -7.51 4.12
CA PRO A 35 9.20 -7.72 5.30
C PRO A 35 8.89 -6.70 6.42
N TYR A 36 9.04 -7.13 7.68
CA TYR A 36 8.92 -6.27 8.86
C TYR A 36 10.23 -6.20 9.62
N TRP A 37 10.52 -5.05 10.20
CA TRP A 37 11.66 -4.84 11.07
C TRP A 37 11.44 -5.44 12.45
N TYR A 38 12.46 -6.19 12.89
CA TYR A 38 12.62 -6.66 14.25
C TYR A 38 13.95 -6.18 14.82
N ALA A 39 13.94 -5.84 16.10
CA ALA A 39 15.13 -5.59 16.91
C ALA A 39 15.53 -6.87 17.64
N TYR A 40 16.84 -7.06 17.80
CA TYR A 40 17.46 -8.13 18.58
C TYR A 40 18.49 -7.55 19.53
N TRP A 41 18.45 -7.96 20.80
CA TRP A 41 19.38 -7.54 21.83
C TRP A 41 19.56 -8.62 22.89
N ARG A 42 20.64 -8.53 23.68
CA ARG A 42 20.92 -9.47 24.77
C ARG A 42 20.54 -8.85 26.11
N GLU A 43 19.62 -9.49 26.81
CA GLU A 43 19.29 -9.20 28.20
C GLU A 43 19.97 -10.25 29.09
N GLY A 44 21.16 -9.93 29.59
CA GLY A 44 22.02 -10.88 30.29
C GLY A 44 22.41 -12.07 29.42
N SER A 45 21.95 -13.27 29.79
CA SER A 45 22.19 -14.51 29.02
C SER A 45 21.12 -14.78 27.94
N ARG A 46 20.02 -14.01 27.92
CA ARG A 46 18.87 -14.27 27.04
C ARG A 46 18.89 -13.37 25.82
N LEU A 47 18.70 -13.95 24.63
CA LEU A 47 18.42 -13.18 23.42
C LEU A 47 16.95 -12.76 23.43
N ARG A 48 16.70 -11.46 23.32
CA ARG A 48 15.37 -10.86 23.21
C ARG A 48 15.14 -10.36 21.79
N SER A 49 13.86 -10.26 21.44
CA SER A 49 13.44 -9.64 20.19
C SER A 49 12.21 -8.76 20.38
N GLY A 50 12.09 -7.75 19.54
CA GLY A 50 11.01 -6.76 19.57
C GLY A 50 10.54 -6.45 18.15
N TYR A 51 9.23 -6.32 17.98
CA TYR A 51 8.63 -5.90 16.70
C TYR A 51 8.66 -4.38 16.57
N ILE A 52 9.14 -3.88 15.43
CA ILE A 52 9.22 -2.45 15.15
C ILE A 52 8.15 -2.01 14.17
N GLY A 53 7.96 -2.76 13.09
CA GLY A 53 6.99 -2.40 12.04
C GLY A 53 7.58 -2.42 10.64
N LYS A 54 7.04 -1.58 9.76
CA LYS A 54 7.43 -1.53 8.34
C LYS A 54 8.61 -0.59 8.06
N ILE A 55 8.79 0.42 8.90
CA ILE A 55 9.79 1.48 8.71
C ILE A 55 10.96 1.23 9.66
N HIS A 56 12.18 1.27 9.14
CA HIS A 56 13.40 1.13 9.95
C HIS A 56 13.48 2.29 10.95
N PRO A 57 13.87 2.07 12.22
CA PRO A 57 13.84 3.13 13.24
C PRO A 57 14.72 4.34 12.90
N HIS A 58 15.83 4.16 12.19
CA HIS A 58 16.66 5.29 11.71
C HIS A 58 15.91 6.20 10.71
N LEU A 59 14.93 5.67 9.98
CA LEU A 59 14.13 6.44 9.02
C LEU A 59 12.90 7.11 9.66
N GLN A 60 12.54 6.74 10.90
CA GLN A 60 11.37 7.30 11.58
C GLN A 60 11.60 8.72 12.11
N GLY A 61 12.86 9.14 12.29
CA GLY A 61 13.22 10.47 12.83
C GLY A 61 13.28 11.61 11.80
N GLN A 62 12.96 11.36 10.53
CA GLN A 62 12.92 12.40 9.48
C GLN A 62 11.50 12.91 9.19
N VAL A 63 10.48 12.32 9.84
CA VAL A 63 9.14 12.89 9.89
C VAL A 63 9.05 13.67 11.20
N THR A 64 9.36 14.97 11.15
CA THR A 64 8.77 15.87 12.14
C THR A 64 7.25 15.64 12.08
N PRO A 65 6.55 15.49 13.21
CA PRO A 65 5.10 15.53 13.16
C PRO A 65 4.72 16.83 12.44
N PRO A 66 3.83 16.83 11.43
CA PRO A 66 3.23 18.07 11.00
C PRO A 66 2.55 18.61 12.25
N THR A 67 3.08 19.70 12.80
CA THR A 67 2.37 20.52 13.75
C THR A 67 1.05 20.84 13.08
N ASN A 68 -0.04 20.23 13.56
CA ASN A 68 -1.40 20.61 13.23
C ASN A 68 -1.64 22.02 13.81
N THR A 69 -1.03 23.03 13.21
CA THR A 69 -1.50 24.41 13.30
C THR A 69 -2.33 24.63 12.06
N VAL A 70 -3.62 24.33 12.17
CA VAL A 70 -4.63 24.74 11.19
C VAL A 70 -4.75 26.27 11.33
N PRO A 71 -4.37 27.11 10.35
CA PRO A 71 -4.93 28.44 10.31
C PRO A 71 -6.38 28.30 9.86
N THR A 72 -7.29 28.33 10.83
CA THR A 72 -8.72 28.58 10.61
C THR A 72 -8.85 29.93 9.90
N LEU A 73 -8.93 29.91 8.57
CA LEU A 73 -9.40 31.05 7.78
C LEU A 73 -10.92 30.89 7.62
N SER A 74 -11.65 31.43 8.59
CA SER A 74 -13.06 31.75 8.45
C SER A 74 -13.20 32.93 7.48
N GLY A 75 -13.89 32.74 6.35
CA GLY A 75 -14.27 33.79 5.41
C GLY A 75 -15.21 33.26 4.33
N PRO A 76 -16.25 34.01 3.92
CA PRO A 76 -17.57 33.43 3.65
C PRO A 76 -17.76 32.88 2.23
N LEU A 77 -18.73 31.96 2.17
CA LEU A 77 -19.40 31.45 0.99
C LEU A 77 -19.89 32.60 0.09
N GLN A 78 -19.38 32.69 -1.14
CA GLN A 78 -19.99 33.47 -2.22
C GLN A 78 -20.51 32.52 -3.28
N THR A 79 -21.83 32.34 -3.23
CA THR A 79 -22.65 31.85 -4.32
C THR A 79 -22.67 32.89 -5.42
N ASP A 80 -22.29 32.54 -6.64
CA ASP A 80 -22.76 33.26 -7.81
C ASP A 80 -23.19 32.26 -8.89
N GLN A 81 -24.50 32.26 -9.13
CA GLN A 81 -25.15 31.65 -10.28
C GLN A 81 -25.10 32.68 -11.39
N THR A 82 -24.65 32.36 -12.60
CA THR A 82 -25.39 32.78 -13.81
C THR A 82 -25.08 31.88 -15.00
N GLU A 83 -26.16 31.41 -15.61
CA GLU A 83 -26.32 30.69 -16.88
C GLU A 83 -25.47 31.15 -18.07
N GLN A 84 -25.20 30.23 -19.01
CA GLN A 84 -25.70 30.35 -20.39
C GLN A 84 -25.60 29.04 -21.21
N LYS A 85 -26.72 28.72 -21.88
CA LYS A 85 -27.01 27.55 -22.74
C LYS A 85 -26.44 27.72 -24.16
N GLN A 86 -26.22 26.60 -24.86
CA GLN A 86 -26.61 26.28 -26.27
C GLN A 86 -26.05 24.87 -26.62
N ALA A 87 -26.86 23.79 -26.70
CA ALA A 87 -27.58 23.25 -27.88
C ALA A 87 -26.67 23.04 -29.12
N ALA A 88 -26.59 21.91 -29.85
CA ALA A 88 -27.52 20.80 -30.09
C ALA A 88 -26.77 19.60 -30.72
N GLY A 89 -27.41 18.42 -30.81
CA GLY A 89 -27.02 17.36 -31.76
C GLY A 89 -27.35 15.93 -31.33
N ILE A 90 -28.57 15.47 -31.64
CA ILE A 90 -29.08 14.10 -31.49
C ILE A 90 -28.53 13.21 -32.64
N LEU A 91 -28.27 11.91 -32.39
CA LEU A 91 -28.78 10.72 -33.15
C LEU A 91 -27.94 9.44 -32.91
N HIS A 92 -28.62 8.47 -32.28
CA HIS A 92 -28.58 7.00 -32.46
C HIS A 92 -27.34 6.11 -32.21
N ASN A 93 -27.53 5.22 -31.23
CA ASN A 93 -26.97 3.87 -31.17
C ASN A 93 -27.44 3.00 -32.35
N ARG A 94 -26.57 2.12 -32.85
CA ARG A 94 -26.85 0.70 -33.15
C ARG A 94 -25.63 -0.04 -33.71
N GLU A 95 -25.42 -1.25 -33.17
CA GLU A 95 -25.06 -2.52 -33.86
C GLU A 95 -23.78 -2.54 -34.73
N ALA A 96 -23.01 -3.60 -34.92
CA ALA A 96 -22.98 -4.99 -34.50
C ALA A 96 -21.72 -5.60 -35.16
N HIS A 97 -21.20 -6.68 -34.56
CA HIS A 97 -20.59 -7.84 -35.24
C HIS A 97 -19.56 -7.66 -36.38
N SER A 98 -18.32 -8.10 -36.12
CA SER A 98 -17.57 -8.99 -37.04
C SER A 98 -16.38 -9.59 -36.26
N SER A 99 -16.40 -10.83 -35.78
CA SER A 99 -16.18 -12.09 -36.52
C SER A 99 -14.95 -12.06 -37.43
N ASN A 100 -13.83 -12.62 -36.95
CA ASN A 100 -12.93 -13.33 -37.86
C ASN A 100 -12.39 -14.59 -37.18
N ARG A 101 -13.00 -15.71 -37.56
CA ARG A 101 -12.61 -17.07 -37.25
C ARG A 101 -11.96 -17.63 -38.52
N GLY A 102 -10.69 -18.00 -38.40
CA GLY A 102 -10.10 -19.16 -39.04
C GLY A 102 -9.79 -19.10 -40.55
N LEU A 103 -8.50 -19.28 -40.86
CA LEU A 103 -8.14 -20.21 -41.92
C LEU A 103 -7.05 -21.15 -41.40
N ILE A 104 -7.34 -22.43 -41.51
CA ILE A 104 -6.49 -23.60 -41.33
C ILE A 104 -6.23 -24.13 -42.74
N GLU A 105 -4.98 -24.47 -43.08
CA GLU A 105 -4.59 -25.64 -43.91
C GLU A 105 -3.06 -25.67 -44.07
N THR A 106 -2.38 -26.68 -43.48
CA THR A 106 -1.67 -27.81 -44.14
C THR A 106 -0.41 -27.40 -44.92
N ALA A 107 0.77 -28.00 -44.77
CA ALA A 107 1.04 -29.43 -44.76
C ALA A 107 2.38 -29.79 -44.09
N ARG A 108 2.39 -30.99 -43.49
CA ARG A 108 3.58 -31.82 -43.30
C ARG A 108 3.99 -32.40 -44.66
N HIS A 109 5.28 -32.49 -44.93
CA HIS A 109 6.07 -33.68 -45.29
C HIS A 109 7.54 -33.28 -45.36
#